data_AF-A0A924DZL3-F1
#
_entry.id   AF-A0A924DZL3-F1
#
_cell.length_a   1.000
_cell.length_b   1.000
_cell.length_c   1.000
_cell.angle_alpha   90.00
_cell.angle_beta   90.00
_cell.angle_gamma   90.00
#
_symmetry.space_group_name_H-M   'P 1'
#
loop_
_entity.id
_entity.type
_entity.pdbx_description
1 polymer ?
#
loop_
_entity_poly.entity_id
_entity_poly.type
_entity_poly.pdbx_seq_one_letter_code
_entity_poly.pdbx_strand_id
1 'polypeptide(L)' 'MGRVIHFEINAGDPTRLAGFYEQVSGWTVQAGSGPHPFWLINDCPGIDGSMLLRLPWNSL' A
#
# COMPACT_ATOMS: atom_id res chain seq x y z
N MET A 1 -11.11 -12.85 19.74
CA MET A 1 -11.28 -12.95 18.27
C MET A 1 -10.17 -12.15 17.60
N GLY A 2 -9.57 -12.65 16.52
CA GLY A 2 -8.49 -11.95 15.82
C GLY A 2 -9.04 -10.83 14.94
N ARG A 3 -8.58 -9.59 15.15
CA ARG A 3 -8.83 -8.48 14.23
C ARG A 3 -7.73 -8.45 13.17
N VAL A 4 -8.06 -7.97 11.97
CA VAL A 4 -7.04 -7.57 11.00
C VAL A 4 -6.22 -6.45 11.63
N ILE A 5 -4.89 -6.57 11.57
CA ILE A 5 -3.94 -5.59 12.11
C ILE A 5 -3.02 -5.00 11.05
N HIS A 6 -3.03 -5.58 9.84
CA HIS A 6 -2.21 -5.16 8.71
C HIS A 6 -2.70 -5.83 7.43
N PHE A 7 -2.53 -5.15 6.30
CA PHE A 7 -2.71 -5.71 4.97
C PHE A 7 -1.69 -5.15 3.99
N GLU A 8 -1.44 -5.89 2.91
CA GLU A 8 -0.56 -5.45 1.84
C GLU A 8 -1.25 -5.58 0.48
N ILE A 9 -1.09 -4.54 -0.36
CA ILE A 9 -1.58 -4.52 -1.73
C ILE A 9 -0.40 -4.58 -2.70
N ASN A 10 -0.36 -5.62 -3.53
CA ASN A 10 0.63 -5.74 -4.60
C ASN A 10 0.12 -5.02 -5.87
N ALA A 11 0.74 -3.89 -6.22
CA ALA A 11 0.30 -3.01 -7.28
C ALA A 11 1.26 -3.02 -8.48
N GLY A 12 0.72 -3.11 -9.70
CA GLY A 12 1.52 -2.96 -10.92
C GLY A 12 1.92 -1.50 -11.19
N ASP A 13 1.09 -0.55 -10.74
CA ASP A 13 1.35 0.88 -10.75
C ASP A 13 0.87 1.47 -9.41
N PRO A 14 1.78 1.53 -8.41
CA PRO A 14 1.40 1.96 -7.06
C PRO A 14 1.00 3.43 -6.98
N THR A 15 1.56 4.29 -7.82
CA THR A 15 1.22 5.73 -7.85
C THR A 15 -0.21 5.93 -8.34
N ARG A 16 -0.61 5.24 -9.42
CA ARG A 16 -1.99 5.26 -9.90
C ARG A 16 -2.97 4.70 -8.87
N LEU A 17 -2.57 3.62 -8.18
CA LEU A 17 -3.43 2.97 -7.19
C LEU A 17 -3.58 3.81 -5.92
N ALA A 18 -2.53 4.52 -5.51
CA ALA A 18 -2.56 5.49 -4.41
C ALA A 18 -3.63 6.56 -4.66
N GLY A 19 -3.58 7.25 -5.81
CA GLY A 19 -4.56 8.28 -6.15
C GLY A 19 -6.00 7.76 -6.26
N PHE A 20 -6.18 6.50 -6.67
CA PHE A 20 -7.50 5.86 -6.66
C PHE A 20 -8.06 5.69 -5.25
N TYR A 21 -7.27 5.16 -4.30
CA TYR A 21 -7.73 4.96 -2.92
C TYR A 21 -7.84 6.28 -2.15
N GLU A 22 -6.98 7.26 -2.41
CA GLU A 22 -7.15 8.62 -1.88
C GLU A 22 -8.53 9.20 -2.28
N GLN A 23 -8.98 8.98 -3.52
CA GLN A 23 -10.26 9.51 -4.01
C GLN A 23 -11.47 8.70 -3.55
N VAL A 24 -11.38 7.36 -3.57
CA VAL A 24 -12.54 6.48 -3.33
C VAL A 24 -12.77 6.23 -1.84
N SER A 25 -11.69 6.01 -1.07
CA SER A 25 -11.78 5.67 0.34
C SER A 25 -11.30 6.77 1.28
N GLY A 26 -10.69 7.84 0.77
CA GLY A 26 -10.13 8.91 1.60
C GLY A 26 -8.89 8.48 2.37
N TRP A 27 -8.25 7.38 1.97
CA TRP A 27 -7.03 6.89 2.63
C TRP A 27 -5.87 7.85 2.43
N THR A 28 -4.99 7.95 3.41
CA THR A 28 -3.72 8.65 3.23
C THR A 28 -2.68 7.66 2.74
N VAL A 29 -2.07 7.93 1.59
CA VAL A 29 -1.01 7.08 1.02
C VAL A 29 0.29 7.86 0.93
N GLN A 30 1.37 7.34 1.50
CA GLN A 30 2.67 8.02 1.55
C GLN A 30 3.79 7.09 1.07
N ALA A 31 4.66 7.58 0.18
CA ALA A 31 5.84 6.82 -0.21
C ALA A 31 6.78 6.61 0.98
N GLY A 32 7.22 5.38 1.19
CA GLY A 32 8.20 5.01 2.21
C GLY A 32 9.62 5.37 1.81
N SER A 33 10.50 5.53 2.79
CA SER A 33 11.91 5.93 2.61
C SER A 33 12.90 4.77 2.62
N GLY A 34 12.45 3.53 2.41
CA GLY A 34 13.32 2.35 2.45
C GLY A 34 13.98 1.98 1.11
N PRO A 35 14.82 0.94 1.11
CA PRO A 35 15.62 0.53 -0.06
C PRO A 35 14.78 -0.04 -1.22
N HIS A 36 13.52 -0.40 -0.96
CA HIS A 36 12.57 -0.88 -1.96
C HIS A 36 11.40 0.09 -2.07
N PRO A 37 10.80 0.28 -3.26
CA PRO A 37 9.62 1.12 -3.39
C PRO A 37 8.41 0.50 -2.67
N PHE A 38 7.96 1.16 -1.61
CA PHE A 38 6.73 0.84 -0.90
C PHE A 38 5.96 2.10 -0.53
N TRP A 39 4.66 1.95 -0.26
CA TRP A 39 3.80 3.02 0.23
C TRP A 39 3.14 2.59 1.52
N LEU A 40 3.04 3.50 2.47
CA LEU A 40 2.29 3.36 3.71
C LEU A 40 0.87 3.84 3.48
N ILE A 41 -0.11 3.05 3.90
CA ILE A 41 -1.54 3.36 3.83
C ILE A 41 -2.04 3.53 5.25
N ASN A 42 -2.66 4.68 5.53
CA ASN A 42 -3.37 4.92 6.78
C ASN A 42 -4.86 5.09 6.47
N ASP A 43 -5.69 4.14 6.95
CA ASP A 43 -7.13 4.15 6.73
C ASP A 43 -7.95 4.63 7.93
N CYS A 44 -7.47 4.40 9.16
CA CYS A 44 -8.12 4.66 10.44
C CYS A 44 -7.22 4.13 11.60
N PRO A 45 -7.55 4.42 12.88
CA PRO A 45 -6.80 3.90 14.01
C PRO A 45 -6.88 2.37 14.10
N GLY A 46 -5.78 1.69 13.76
CA GLY A 46 -5.58 0.27 14.04
C GLY A 46 -5.49 -0.67 12.85
N ILE A 47 -5.55 -0.16 11.61
CA ILE A 47 -5.21 -0.92 10.41
C ILE A 47 -4.27 -0.07 9.54
N ASP A 48 -2.97 -0.23 9.77
CA ASP A 48 -1.95 0.34 8.88
C ASP A 48 -1.65 -0.67 7.77
N GLY A 49 -1.77 -0.22 6.52
CA GLY A 49 -1.53 -1.03 5.33
C GLY A 49 -0.24 -0.65 4.62
N SER A 50 0.21 -1.52 3.72
CA SER A 50 1.29 -1.22 2.78
C SER A 50 0.85 -1.48 1.34
N MET A 51 1.49 -0.78 0.40
CA MET A 51 1.46 -1.10 -1.01
C MET A 51 2.87 -1.39 -1.46
N LEU A 52 3.05 -2.47 -2.23
CA LEU A 52 4.33 -2.82 -2.84
C LEU A 52 4.21 -2.81 -4.36
N LEU A 53 5.32 -2.44 -5.02
CA LEU A 53 5.45 -2.65 -6.45
C LEU A 53 5.50 -4.16 -6.73
N ARG A 54 4.58 -4.64 -7.57
CA ARG A 54 4.59 -6.02 -8.04
C ARG A 54 5.81 -6.23 -8.94
N LEU A 55 6.74 -7.07 -8.49
CA LEU A 55 7.86 -7.50 -9.31
C LEU A 55 7.37 -8.48 -10.39
N PRO A 56 7.83 -8.34 -11.65
CA PRO A 56 7.65 -9.38 -12.66
C PRO A 56 8.18 -10.72 -12.15
N TRP A 57 7.54 -11.82 -12.58
CA TRP A 57 7.97 -13.17 -12.21
C TRP A 57 9.42 -13.48 -12.63
N ASN A 58 9.94 -12.76 -13.63
CA ASN A 58 11.29 -12.92 -14.19
C ASN A 58 12.31 -11.91 -13.66
N SER A 59 12.13 -11.40 -12.44
CA SER A 59 12.97 -10.35 -11.83
C SER A 59 13.97 -10.84 -10.78
N LEU A 60 14.34 -12.12 -10.84
CA LEU A 60 15.41 -12.74 -10.05
C LEU A 60 16.52 -13.28 -10.96
#